data_AF-A0A8T0EQP1-F1
#
_entry.id   AF-A0A8T0EQP1-F1
#
_cell.length_a   1.000
_cell.length_b   1.000
_cell.length_c   1.000
_cell.angle_alpha   90.00
_cell.angle_beta   90.00
_cell.angle_gamma   90.00
#
_symmetry.space_group_name_H-M   'P 1'
#
loop_
_entity.id
_entity.type
_entity.pdbx_description
1 polymer ?
#
loop_
_entity_poly.entity_id
_entity_poly.type
_entity_poly.pdbx_seq_one_letter_code
_entity_poly.pdbx_strand_id
1 'polypeptide(L)'
;MKINPELRKSYADAAKNKFSNHQSIAPEPPKHGNPTTPGNMPIQDLLDSLREIKSMLAEFPGLLNAAKKMKVAKTKEEKKLILINALLE
;
A
#
# COMPACT_ATOMS: atom_id res chain seq x y z
N MET A 1 31.65 -43.48 -40.35
CA MET A 1 30.61 -42.51 -39.92
C MET A 1 31.15 -41.11 -40.14
N LYS A 2 30.56 -40.35 -41.06
CA LYS A 2 30.91 -38.94 -41.30
C LYS A 2 30.07 -38.08 -40.36
N ILE A 3 30.70 -37.27 -39.51
CA ILE A 3 30.03 -36.37 -38.58
C ILE A 3 29.75 -35.06 -39.34
N ASN A 4 28.48 -34.68 -39.46
CA ASN A 4 28.06 -33.43 -40.11
C ASN A 4 28.59 -32.21 -39.31
N PRO A 5 29.22 -31.21 -39.95
CA PRO A 5 29.83 -30.06 -39.25
C PRO A 5 28.86 -28.93 -38.87
N GLU A 6 27.56 -29.07 -39.10
CA GLU A 6 26.57 -27.97 -38.97
C GLU A 6 25.96 -27.80 -37.56
N LEU A 7 26.61 -28.25 -36.48
CA LEU A 7 26.05 -28.08 -35.14
C LEU A 7 27.07 -27.60 -34.11
N ARG A 8 27.51 -26.35 -34.27
CA ARG A 8 28.06 -25.56 -33.16
C ARG A 8 27.47 -24.16 -33.17
N LYS A 9 26.22 -24.04 -32.73
CA LYS A 9 25.66 -22.76 -32.30
C LYS A 9 26.30 -22.43 -30.95
N SER A 10 27.07 -21.35 -30.90
CA SER A 10 27.74 -20.90 -29.67
C SER A 10 26.71 -20.37 -28.68
N TYR A 11 26.92 -20.56 -27.37
CA TYR A 11 26.05 -20.01 -26.34
C TYR A 11 25.89 -18.47 -26.44
N ALA A 12 26.86 -17.78 -27.06
CA ALA A 12 26.80 -16.34 -27.31
C ALA A 12 25.74 -15.94 -28.36
N ASP A 13 25.42 -16.82 -29.33
CA ASP A 13 24.50 -16.51 -30.43
C ASP A 13 23.02 -16.61 -30.00
N ALA A 14 22.72 -17.35 -28.93
CA ALA A 14 21.36 -17.49 -28.40
C ALA A 14 20.84 -16.20 -27.72
N ALA A 15 21.75 -15.32 -27.26
CA ALA A 15 21.38 -14.09 -26.56
C ALA A 15 20.99 -12.94 -27.51
N LYS A 16 21.47 -12.95 -28.77
CA LYS A 16 21.23 -11.85 -29.72
C LYS A 16 19.83 -11.84 -30.34
N ASN A 17 19.14 -12.98 -30.38
CA ASN A 17 17.82 -13.09 -31.02
C ASN A 17 16.63 -12.67 -30.15
N LYS A 18 16.84 -12.22 -28.91
CA LYS A 18 15.74 -11.79 -28.03
C LYS A 18 15.30 -10.33 -28.21
N PHE A 19 16.01 -9.53 -28.99
CA PHE A 19 15.74 -8.08 -29.07
C PHE A 19 15.19 -7.60 -30.42
N SER A 20 14.93 -8.48 -31.40
CA SER A 20 14.54 -8.04 -32.74
C SER A 20 13.05 -8.24 -33.11
N ASN A 21 12.19 -8.75 -32.23
CA ASN A 21 10.79 -9.04 -32.61
C ASN A 21 9.76 -8.77 -31.50
N HIS A 22 9.90 -7.67 -30.76
CA HIS A 22 8.78 -7.10 -30.02
C HIS A 22 8.42 -5.74 -30.62
N GLN A 23 7.54 -5.80 -31.63
CA GLN A 23 6.63 -4.71 -31.96
C GLN A 23 6.09 -4.09 -30.68
N SER A 24 6.17 -2.76 -30.62
CA SER A 24 5.56 -1.91 -29.61
C SER A 24 4.09 -2.27 -29.42
N ILE A 25 3.80 -2.98 -28.33
CA ILE A 25 2.51 -2.92 -27.66
C ILE A 25 2.87 -2.56 -26.22
N ALA A 26 3.10 -1.27 -25.98
CA ALA A 26 3.03 -0.77 -24.61
C ALA A 26 1.60 -1.07 -24.13
N PRO A 27 1.40 -1.80 -23.02
CA PRO A 27 0.12 -1.76 -22.35
C PRO A 27 -0.09 -0.30 -21.97
N GLU A 28 -1.20 0.31 -22.38
CA GLU A 28 -1.59 1.57 -21.76
C GLU A 28 -1.55 1.35 -20.23
N PRO A 29 -0.90 2.24 -19.47
CA PRO A 29 -0.99 2.15 -18.02
C PRO A 29 -2.47 2.11 -17.66
N PRO A 30 -2.89 1.31 -16.66
CA PRO A 30 -4.26 1.34 -16.20
C PRO A 30 -4.59 2.82 -15.99
N LYS A 31 -5.67 3.29 -16.63
CA LYS A 31 -6.24 4.60 -16.32
C LYS A 31 -6.49 4.58 -14.82
N HIS A 32 -5.53 5.06 -14.05
CA HIS A 32 -5.71 5.37 -12.66
C HIS A 32 -6.89 6.32 -12.69
N GLY A 33 -8.06 5.81 -12.27
CA GLY A 33 -9.23 6.63 -12.03
C GLY A 33 -8.71 7.84 -11.28
N ASN A 34 -9.00 9.02 -11.84
CA ASN A 34 -8.50 10.30 -11.36
C ASN A 34 -8.37 10.25 -9.83
N PRO A 35 -7.19 10.54 -9.26
CA PRO A 35 -7.10 10.69 -7.82
C PRO A 35 -8.14 11.75 -7.48
N THR A 36 -9.20 11.36 -6.76
CA THR A 36 -10.23 12.28 -6.34
C THR A 36 -9.52 13.39 -5.59
N THR A 37 -9.40 14.55 -6.23
CA THR A 37 -8.73 15.70 -5.66
C THR A 37 -9.44 15.98 -4.34
N PRO A 38 -8.76 15.99 -3.17
CA PRO A 38 -9.42 16.08 -1.86
C PRO A 38 -10.25 17.36 -1.65
N GLY A 39 -10.20 18.29 -2.59
CA GLY A 39 -10.82 19.61 -2.50
C GLY A 39 -12.27 19.72 -2.95
N ASN A 40 -12.88 18.69 -3.57
CA ASN A 40 -14.24 18.77 -4.12
C ASN A 40 -15.19 17.67 -3.59
N MET A 41 -14.95 17.14 -2.39
CA MET A 41 -15.94 16.27 -1.75
C MET A 41 -17.19 17.09 -1.41
N PRO A 42 -18.40 16.66 -1.83
CA PRO A 42 -19.64 17.27 -1.37
C PRO A 42 -19.68 17.35 0.15
N ILE A 43 -20.17 18.46 0.70
CA ILE A 43 -20.22 18.67 2.15
C ILE A 43 -20.99 17.54 2.85
N GLN A 44 -22.03 17.00 2.22
CA GLN A 44 -22.80 15.88 2.77
C GLN A 44 -21.93 14.61 2.90
N ASP A 45 -21.18 14.26 1.87
CA ASP A 45 -20.28 13.10 1.89
C ASP A 45 -19.20 13.24 2.97
N LEU A 46 -18.69 14.46 3.18
CA LEU A 46 -17.78 14.78 4.29
C LEU A 46 -18.47 14.60 5.65
N LEU A 47 -19.70 15.09 5.81
CA LEU A 47 -20.45 14.97 7.07
C LEU A 47 -20.77 13.51 7.40
N ASP A 48 -21.13 12.71 6.40
CA ASP A 48 -21.40 11.29 6.60
C ASP A 48 -20.12 10.52 6.95
N SER A 49 -19.00 10.82 6.28
CA SER A 49 -17.69 10.27 6.65
C SER A 49 -17.29 10.63 8.09
N LEU A 50 -17.52 11.88 8.51
CA LEU A 50 -17.24 12.32 9.89
C LEU A 50 -18.17 11.65 10.91
N ARG A 51 -19.44 11.40 10.56
CA ARG A 51 -20.38 10.68 11.42
C ARG A 51 -19.98 9.22 11.59
N GLU A 52 -19.51 8.58 10.53
CA GLU A 52 -18.99 7.21 10.57
C GLU A 52 -17.75 7.12 11.45
N ILE A 53 -16.77 8.01 11.25
CA ILE A 53 -15.58 8.10 12.11
C ILE A 53 -15.97 8.33 13.57
N LYS A 54 -16.91 9.24 13.83
CA LYS A 54 -17.41 9.49 15.19
C LYS A 54 -18.03 8.24 15.82
N SER A 55 -18.75 7.44 15.03
CA SER A 55 -19.39 6.21 15.51
C SER A 55 -18.35 5.13 15.82
N MET A 56 -17.37 4.92 14.94
CA MET A 56 -16.24 4.01 15.20
C MET A 56 -15.44 4.41 16.44
N LEU A 57 -15.20 5.71 16.63
CA LEU A 57 -14.52 6.23 17.82
C LEU A 57 -15.35 6.05 19.10
N ALA A 58 -16.67 5.98 18.99
CA ALA A 58 -17.54 5.72 20.14
C ALA A 58 -17.50 4.26 20.61
N GLU A 59 -17.06 3.32 19.76
CA GLU A 59 -16.91 1.91 20.13
C GLU A 59 -15.73 1.67 21.08
N PHE A 60 -14.71 2.55 21.07
CA PHE A 60 -13.49 2.37 21.85
C PHE A 60 -13.10 3.63 22.65
N PRO A 61 -13.98 4.13 23.54
CA PRO A 61 -13.73 5.37 24.28
C PRO A 61 -12.51 5.25 25.20
N GLY A 62 -12.27 4.07 25.78
CA GLY A 62 -11.10 3.78 26.62
C GLY A 62 -9.78 3.93 25.85
N LEU A 63 -9.71 3.35 24.65
CA LEU A 63 -8.53 3.41 23.79
C LEU A 63 -8.26 4.83 23.28
N LEU A 64 -9.32 5.60 23.01
CA LEU A 64 -9.24 7.01 22.65
C LEU A 64 -8.66 7.87 23.80
N ASN A 65 -9.12 7.61 25.03
CA ASN A 65 -8.60 8.28 26.21
C ASN A 65 -7.14 7.90 26.47
N ALA A 66 -6.79 6.63 26.26
CA ALA A 66 -5.42 6.14 26.31
C ALA A 66 -4.53 6.86 25.31
N ALA A 67 -4.96 6.99 24.06
CA ALA A 67 -4.22 7.71 23.03
C ALA A 67 -3.95 9.18 23.41
N LYS A 68 -4.93 9.86 24.04
CA LYS A 68 -4.74 11.22 24.58
C LYS A 68 -3.70 11.25 25.69
N LYS A 69 -3.77 10.33 26.67
CA LYS A 69 -2.79 10.22 27.76
C LYS A 69 -1.38 9.86 27.24
N MET A 70 -1.28 9.01 26.22
CA MET A 70 -0.02 8.63 25.58
C MET A 70 0.67 9.79 24.85
N LYS A 71 -0.06 10.82 24.39
CA LYS A 71 0.54 12.04 23.83
C LYS A 71 1.28 12.87 24.87
N VAL A 72 0.85 12.81 26.13
CA VAL A 72 1.44 13.56 27.25
C VAL A 72 2.54 12.76 27.96
N ALA A 73 2.50 11.43 27.87
CA ALA A 73 3.50 10.54 28.44
C ALA A 73 4.90 10.77 27.83
N LYS A 74 5.90 10.90 28.70
CA LYS A 74 7.29 11.23 28.33
C LYS A 74 8.10 9.97 28.06
N THR A 75 7.79 8.87 28.74
CA THR A 75 8.57 7.63 28.66
C THR A 75 7.82 6.53 27.91
N LYS A 76 8.56 5.53 27.42
CA LYS A 76 7.96 4.36 26.75
C LYS A 76 7.18 3.49 27.73
N GLU A 77 7.69 3.32 28.95
CA GLU A 77 7.06 2.57 30.03
C GLU A 77 5.72 3.19 30.45
N GLU A 78 5.63 4.52 30.57
CA GLU A 78 4.34 5.21 30.80
C GLU A 78 3.33 4.92 29.70
N LYS A 79 3.75 4.98 28.43
CA LYS A 79 2.88 4.68 27.28
C LYS A 79 2.40 3.23 27.29
N LYS A 80 3.26 2.28 27.66
CA LYS A 80 2.89 0.86 27.80
C LYS A 80 1.84 0.68 28.90
N LEU A 81 2.04 1.28 30.07
CA LEU A 81 1.10 1.18 31.19
C LEU A 81 -0.27 1.79 30.84
N ILE A 82 -0.28 2.95 30.17
CA ILE A 82 -1.51 3.59 29.71
C ILE A 82 -2.27 2.69 28.72
N LEU A 83 -1.56 2.06 27.78
CA LEU A 83 -2.16 1.16 26.80
C LEU A 83 -2.70 -0.12 27.46
N ILE A 84 -1.92 -0.74 28.34
CA ILE A 84 -2.34 -1.95 29.06
C ILE A 84 -3.60 -1.68 29.88
N ASN A 85 -3.65 -0.59 30.63
CA ASN A 85 -4.83 -0.23 31.42
C ASN A 85 -6.07 -0.04 30.55
N ALA A 86 -5.92 0.57 29.37
CA ALA A 86 -7.03 0.79 28.45
C ALA A 86 -7.52 -0.48 27.72
N LEU A 87 -6.72 -1.55 27.72
CA LEU A 87 -7.10 -2.86 27.18
C LEU A 87 -7.72 -3.78 28.24
N LEU A 88 -7.63 -3.41 29.52
CA LEU A 88 -8.18 -4.15 30.66
C LEU A 88 -9.51 -3.59 31.18
N GLU A 89 -9.89 -2.38 30.74
CA GLU A 89 -11.20 -1.74 30.96
C GLU A 89 -12.20 -2.14 29.86
#